data_AF-H0A0V6-F1
#
_entry.id   AF-H0A0V6-F1
#
_cell.length_a   1.000
_cell.length_b   1.000
_cell.length_c   1.000
_cell.angle_alpha   90.00
_cell.angle_beta   90.00
_cell.angle_gamma   90.00
#
_symmetry.space_group_name_H-M   'P 1'
#
loop_
_entity.id
_entity.type
_entity.pdbx_description
1 polymer ?
#
loop_
_entity_poly.entity_id
_entity_poly.type
_entity_poly.pdbx_seq_one_letter_code
_entity_poly.pdbx_strand_id
1 'polypeptide(L)'
;MTRMRSDNDTGLRERLWQRYPGEEWAAFEALPAAIRHRLSQHSYDGWAVNALLLWRHLRRKYASSARAERRLLRHLDECEALERQAFSAEYHRRHGHPLPHLAAGASVLRGQGKSSA
;
A
#
# COMPACT_ATOMS: atom_id res chain seq x y z
N MET A 1 16.31 -28.28 17.31
CA MET A 1 16.64 -27.12 16.45
C MET A 1 15.36 -26.38 16.13
N THR A 2 15.06 -25.32 16.88
CA THR A 2 13.85 -24.51 16.67
C THR A 2 14.10 -23.57 15.49
N ARG A 3 13.40 -23.79 14.36
CA ARG A 3 13.28 -22.79 13.30
C ARG A 3 12.64 -21.57 13.94
N MET A 4 13.42 -20.50 14.18
CA MET A 4 12.84 -19.16 14.38
C MET A 4 12.03 -18.86 13.12
N ARG A 5 10.70 -19.01 13.19
CA ARG A 5 9.82 -18.36 12.23
C ARG A 5 10.01 -16.87 12.48
N SER A 6 10.83 -16.24 11.64
CA SER A 6 10.64 -14.84 11.31
C SER A 6 9.28 -14.74 10.62
N ASP A 7 8.18 -14.90 11.37
CA ASP A 7 6.87 -14.50 10.91
C ASP A 7 7.00 -12.98 10.76
N ASN A 8 7.28 -12.54 9.54
CA ASN A 8 6.97 -11.17 9.16
C ASN A 8 5.54 -10.91 9.64
N ASP A 9 5.29 -9.75 10.22
CA ASP A 9 4.03 -9.38 10.88
C ASP A 9 2.89 -9.17 9.83
N THR A 10 2.77 -10.06 8.84
CA THR A 10 1.75 -10.08 7.78
C THR A 10 0.36 -10.35 8.35
N GLY A 11 0.27 -11.02 9.51
CA GLY A 11 -0.99 -11.37 10.14
C GLY A 11 -1.84 -10.17 10.59
N LEU A 12 -1.28 -8.96 10.75
CA LEU A 12 -2.11 -7.78 10.97
C LEU A 12 -2.83 -7.35 9.69
N ARG A 13 -2.17 -7.44 8.55
CA ARG A 13 -2.71 -6.96 7.28
C ARG A 13 -3.89 -7.79 6.80
N GLU A 14 -3.81 -9.11 6.93
CA GLU A 14 -4.91 -10.03 6.61
C GLU A 14 -6.15 -9.82 7.49
N ARG A 15 -5.98 -9.24 8.69
CA ARG A 15 -7.10 -8.85 9.57
C ARG A 15 -7.74 -7.52 9.17
N LEU A 16 -6.97 -6.62 8.54
CA LEU A 16 -7.43 -5.28 8.15
C LEU A 16 -8.03 -5.26 6.75
N TRP A 17 -7.48 -6.06 5.84
CA TRP A 17 -7.77 -5.96 4.42
C TRP A 17 -8.04 -7.33 3.80
N GLN A 18 -9.00 -7.35 2.87
CA GLN A 18 -9.29 -8.51 2.05
C GLN A 18 -8.46 -8.48 0.77
N ARG A 19 -7.64 -9.50 0.54
CA ARG A 19 -6.98 -9.72 -0.76
C ARG A 19 -7.93 -10.44 -1.70
N TYR A 20 -8.07 -9.94 -2.93
CA TYR A 20 -8.82 -10.63 -3.97
C TYR A 20 -7.91 -11.58 -4.75
N PRO A 21 -8.43 -12.76 -5.16
CA PRO A 21 -7.65 -13.69 -5.97
C PRO A 21 -7.42 -13.14 -7.38
N GLY A 22 -6.27 -13.43 -7.96
CA GLY A 22 -5.92 -13.04 -9.32
C GLY A 22 -4.44 -13.19 -9.59
N GLU A 23 -4.06 -12.98 -10.85
CA GLU A 23 -2.67 -12.95 -11.28
C GLU A 23 -2.12 -11.52 -11.09
N GLU A 24 -1.18 -11.37 -10.14
CA GLU A 24 -0.72 -10.05 -9.67
C GLU A 24 0.09 -9.31 -10.72
N TRP A 25 0.91 -10.01 -11.51
CA TRP A 25 1.80 -9.36 -12.48
C TRP A 25 1.03 -8.75 -13.63
N ALA A 26 0.12 -9.50 -14.25
CA ALA A 26 -0.79 -9.03 -15.27
C ALA A 26 -1.72 -7.94 -14.72
N ALA A 27 -2.17 -8.05 -13.46
CA ALA A 27 -2.96 -7.00 -12.85
C ALA A 27 -2.16 -5.69 -12.71
N PHE A 28 -0.89 -5.80 -12.30
CA PHE A 28 0.01 -4.67 -12.19
C PHE A 28 0.28 -4.03 -13.55
N GLU A 29 0.61 -4.82 -14.58
CA GLU A 29 0.87 -4.33 -15.93
C GLU A 29 -0.33 -3.64 -16.56
N ALA A 30 -1.56 -4.08 -16.24
CA ALA A 30 -2.79 -3.47 -16.73
C ALA A 30 -3.12 -2.10 -16.09
N LEU A 31 -2.41 -1.68 -15.04
CA LEU A 31 -2.60 -0.38 -14.39
C LEU A 31 -1.88 0.75 -15.15
N PRO A 32 -2.42 2.00 -15.08
CA PRO A 32 -1.71 3.18 -15.57
C PRO A 32 -0.35 3.38 -14.90
N ALA A 33 0.60 3.96 -15.63
CA ALA A 33 1.98 4.13 -15.19
C ALA A 33 2.11 4.86 -13.84
N ALA A 34 1.30 5.92 -13.62
CA ALA A 34 1.30 6.66 -12.37
C ALA A 34 0.89 5.79 -11.17
N ILE A 35 -0.11 4.93 -11.34
CA ILE A 35 -0.58 4.02 -10.30
C ILE A 35 0.45 2.91 -10.05
N ARG A 36 1.06 2.35 -11.10
CA ARG A 36 2.15 1.37 -10.96
C ARG A 36 3.31 1.94 -10.18
N HIS A 37 3.74 3.16 -10.53
CA HIS A 37 4.81 3.86 -9.83
C HIS A 37 4.46 4.06 -8.36
N ARG A 38 3.24 4.54 -8.06
CA ARG A 38 2.81 4.74 -6.68
C ARG A 38 2.72 3.45 -5.88
N LEU A 39 2.27 2.35 -6.48
CA LEU A 39 2.26 1.02 -5.86
C LEU A 39 3.67 0.52 -5.54
N SER A 40 4.65 0.74 -6.43
CA SER A 40 6.06 0.38 -6.15
C SER A 40 6.69 1.18 -5.01
N GLN A 41 6.11 2.34 -4.68
CA GLN A 41 6.54 3.19 -3.56
C GLN A 41 5.74 2.93 -2.28
N HIS A 42 4.84 1.95 -2.30
CA HIS A 42 4.05 1.62 -1.13
C HIS A 42 4.95 0.89 -0.11
N SER A 43 4.90 1.33 1.14
CA SER A 43 5.69 0.77 2.25
C SER A 43 5.33 -0.70 2.58
N TYR A 44 4.19 -1.15 2.07
CA TYR A 44 3.61 -2.47 2.23
C TYR A 44 3.18 -2.96 0.85
N ASP A 45 2.95 -4.27 0.70
CA ASP A 45 2.52 -4.86 -0.57
C ASP A 45 1.20 -4.25 -1.05
N GLY A 46 1.18 -3.46 -2.12
CA GLY A 46 -0.02 -2.72 -2.55
C GLY A 46 -1.16 -3.56 -3.17
N TRP A 47 -1.00 -4.88 -3.32
CA TRP A 47 -1.94 -5.82 -3.97
C TRP A 47 -2.50 -5.30 -5.30
N ALA A 48 -1.81 -5.62 -6.41
CA ALA A 48 -2.11 -5.08 -7.73
C ALA A 48 -3.50 -5.49 -8.23
N VAL A 49 -3.97 -6.70 -7.89
CA VAL A 49 -5.34 -7.16 -8.20
C VAL A 49 -6.39 -6.24 -7.58
N ASN A 50 -6.24 -5.89 -6.29
CA ASN A 50 -7.14 -4.98 -5.60
C ASN A 50 -7.15 -3.59 -6.25
N ALA A 51 -5.95 -3.05 -6.53
CA ALA A 51 -5.81 -1.76 -7.20
C ALA A 51 -6.46 -1.75 -8.59
N LEU A 52 -6.33 -2.84 -9.36
CA LEU A 52 -6.95 -2.97 -10.68
C LEU A 52 -8.48 -3.05 -10.61
N LEU A 53 -9.03 -3.78 -9.65
CA LEU A 53 -10.48 -3.83 -9.44
C LEU A 53 -11.03 -2.44 -9.11
N LEU A 54 -10.36 -1.71 -8.21
CA LEU A 54 -10.75 -0.36 -7.84
C LEU A 54 -10.57 0.61 -9.01
N TRP A 55 -9.49 0.50 -9.78
CA TRP A 55 -9.26 1.28 -11.00
C TRP A 55 -10.42 1.12 -11.98
N ARG A 56 -10.82 -0.12 -12.30
CA ARG A 56 -11.94 -0.42 -13.20
C ARG A 56 -13.26 0.16 -12.66
N HIS A 57 -13.48 0.09 -11.35
CA HIS A 57 -14.65 0.70 -10.72
C HIS A 57 -14.65 2.23 -10.87
N LEU A 58 -13.54 2.89 -10.52
CA LEU A 58 -13.42 4.35 -10.58
C LEU A 58 -13.52 4.87 -12.02
N ARG A 59 -12.96 4.15 -13.01
CA ARG A 59 -13.13 4.46 -14.43
C ARG A 59 -14.58 4.40 -14.90
N ARG A 60 -15.36 3.45 -14.39
CA ARG A 60 -16.79 3.37 -14.71
C ARG A 60 -17.60 4.46 -14.02
N LYS A 61 -17.20 4.82 -12.79
CA LYS A 61 -17.87 5.85 -11.98
C LYS A 61 -17.58 7.28 -12.46
N TYR A 62 -16.39 7.55 -12.96
CA TYR A 62 -15.99 8.88 -13.42
C TYR A 62 -15.79 8.88 -14.93
N ALA A 63 -16.44 9.82 -15.62
CA ALA A 63 -16.28 10.01 -17.07
C ALA A 63 -14.85 10.41 -17.50
N SER A 64 -14.02 10.89 -16.57
CA SER A 64 -12.63 11.30 -16.83
C SER A 64 -11.64 10.33 -16.20
N SER A 65 -10.82 9.69 -17.06
CA SER A 65 -9.72 8.81 -16.63
C SER A 65 -8.74 9.52 -15.68
N ALA A 66 -8.46 10.81 -15.91
CA ALA A 66 -7.58 11.59 -15.03
C ALA A 66 -8.18 11.81 -13.63
N ARG A 67 -9.50 11.99 -13.52
CA ARG A 67 -10.18 12.09 -12.21
C ARG A 67 -10.17 10.75 -11.48
N ALA A 68 -10.44 9.66 -12.20
CA ALA A 68 -10.37 8.31 -11.64
C ALA A 68 -8.95 8.00 -11.13
N GLU A 69 -7.92 8.38 -11.89
CA GLU A 69 -6.52 8.15 -11.53
C GLU A 69 -6.14 8.92 -10.26
N ARG A 70 -6.40 10.24 -10.21
CA ARG A 70 -6.15 11.05 -9.01
C ARG A 70 -6.87 10.51 -7.77
N ARG A 71 -8.09 9.99 -7.94
CA ARG A 71 -8.85 9.40 -6.84
C ARG A 71 -8.21 8.09 -6.35
N LEU A 72 -7.74 7.26 -7.27
CA LEU A 72 -7.05 6.01 -6.91
C LEU A 72 -5.72 6.30 -6.21
N LEU A 73 -4.92 7.25 -6.71
CA LEU A 73 -3.67 7.65 -6.07
C LEU A 73 -3.91 8.12 -4.62
N ARG A 74 -4.90 8.99 -4.42
CA ARG A 74 -5.28 9.44 -3.06
C ARG A 74 -5.74 8.26 -2.19
N HIS A 75 -6.50 7.34 -2.75
CA HIS A 75 -6.95 6.16 -2.00
C HIS A 75 -5.77 5.28 -1.56
N LEU A 76 -4.75 5.10 -2.42
CA LEU A 76 -3.54 4.38 -2.05
C LEU A 76 -2.77 5.09 -0.92
N ASP A 77 -2.71 6.42 -0.94
CA ASP A 77 -2.12 7.21 0.16
C ASP A 77 -2.89 7.05 1.47
N GLU A 78 -4.22 7.07 1.41
CA GLU A 78 -5.11 6.88 2.56
C GLU A 78 -4.94 5.46 3.15
N CYS A 79 -4.91 4.43 2.30
CA CYS A 79 -4.68 3.05 2.73
C CYS A 79 -3.31 2.89 3.41
N GLU A 80 -2.25 3.43 2.82
CA GLU A 80 -0.91 3.38 3.43
C GLU A 80 -0.87 4.07 4.80
N ALA A 81 -1.55 5.21 4.94
CA ALA A 81 -1.64 5.91 6.22
C ALA A 81 -2.38 5.07 7.29
N LEU A 82 -3.51 4.45 6.93
CA LEU A 82 -4.27 3.58 7.82
C LEU A 82 -3.46 2.35 8.24
N GLU A 83 -2.72 1.75 7.32
CA GLU A 83 -1.84 0.62 7.63
C GLU A 83 -0.75 1.00 8.62
N ARG A 84 -0.04 2.11 8.36
CA ARG A 84 1.00 2.60 9.27
C ARG A 84 0.46 2.87 10.67
N GLN A 85 -0.73 3.46 10.78
CA GLN A 85 -1.39 3.69 12.06
C GLN A 85 -1.73 2.38 12.77
N ALA A 86 -2.30 1.41 12.07
CA ALA A 86 -2.66 0.12 12.64
C ALA A 86 -1.44 -0.65 13.13
N PHE A 87 -0.36 -0.67 12.34
CA PHE A 87 0.92 -1.28 12.75
C PHE A 87 1.53 -0.59 13.96
N SER A 88 1.51 0.74 14.00
CA SER A 88 1.98 1.49 15.17
C SER A 88 1.17 1.18 16.43
N ALA A 89 -0.16 1.13 16.31
CA ALA A 89 -1.04 0.82 17.43
C ALA A 89 -0.81 -0.59 17.95
N GLU A 90 -0.70 -1.58 17.05
CA GLU A 90 -0.45 -2.97 17.43
C GLU A 90 0.93 -3.15 18.07
N TYR A 91 1.97 -2.49 17.54
CA TYR A 91 3.31 -2.52 18.13
C TYR A 91 3.31 -1.93 19.54
N HIS A 92 2.70 -0.76 19.72
CA HIS A 92 2.56 -0.15 21.05
C HIS A 92 1.79 -1.05 22.02
N ARG A 93 0.70 -1.69 21.56
CA ARG A 93 -0.07 -2.64 22.37
C ARG A 93 0.76 -3.85 22.81
N ARG A 94 1.64 -4.37 21.95
CA ARG A 94 2.48 -5.55 22.24
C ARG A 94 3.70 -5.23 23.09
N HIS A 95 4.32 -4.07 22.89
CA HIS A 95 5.65 -3.76 23.45
C HIS A 95 5.65 -2.59 24.43
N GLY A 96 4.54 -1.86 24.60
CA GLY A 96 4.45 -0.70 25.50
C GLY A 96 5.24 0.53 25.04
N HIS A 97 5.79 0.51 23.82
CA HIS A 97 6.62 1.58 23.26
C HIS A 97 6.19 1.91 21.83
N PRO A 98 6.37 3.16 21.36
CA PRO A 98 6.14 3.49 19.95
C PRO A 98 7.14 2.76 19.04
N LEU A 99 6.78 2.60 17.76
CA LEU A 99 7.71 2.09 16.76
C LEU A 99 8.97 2.97 16.72
N PRO A 100 10.19 2.40 16.79
CA PRO A 100 11.43 3.19 16.89
C PRO A 100 11.60 4.21 15.77
N HIS A 101 11.20 3.87 14.54
CA HIS A 101 11.27 4.77 13.40
C HIS A 101 10.26 5.94 13.50
N LEU A 102 9.09 5.72 14.10
CA LEU A 102 8.16 6.81 14.39
C LEU A 102 8.66 7.70 15.52
N ALA A 103 9.23 7.10 16.57
CA ALA A 103 9.86 7.84 17.67
C ALA A 103 11.04 8.71 17.20
N ALA A 104 11.80 8.23 16.21
CA ALA A 104 12.88 8.95 15.57
C ALA A 104 12.42 9.99 14.51
N GLY A 105 11.10 10.13 14.27
CA GLY A 105 10.57 11.06 13.26
C GLY A 105 10.88 10.67 11.82
N ALA A 106 11.17 9.39 11.54
CA ALA A 106 11.50 8.93 10.20
C ALA A 106 10.27 8.95 9.27
N SER A 107 10.51 9.31 8.00
CA SER A 107 9.51 9.31 6.93
C SER A 107 9.71 8.13 5.98
N VAL A 108 8.63 7.71 5.31
CA VAL A 108 8.70 6.71 4.24
C VAL A 108 9.60 7.23 3.12
N LEU A 109 10.62 6.46 2.76
CA LEU A 109 11.47 6.76 1.61
C LEU A 109 10.64 6.64 0.33
N ARG A 110 10.47 7.75 -0.39
CA ARG A 110 9.88 7.74 -1.73
C ARG A 110 10.98 8.06 -2.73
N GLY A 111 11.07 7.28 -3.80
CA GLY A 111 11.98 7.60 -4.89
C GLY A 111 11.59 8.96 -5.47
N GLN A 112 12.48 9.94 -5.40
CA GLN A 112 12.37 11.18 -6.17
C GLN A 112 12.38 10.74 -7.64
N GLY A 113 11.22 10.75 -8.30
CA GLY A 113 11.17 10.58 -9.74
C GLY A 113 12.10 11.65 -10.32
N LYS A 114 13.14 11.25 -11.05
CA LYS A 114 13.94 12.22 -11.81
C LYS A 114 12.96 12.98 -12.70
N SER A 115 12.67 14.23 -12.36
CA SER A 115 12.16 15.19 -13.33
C SER A 115 13.25 15.31 -14.38
N SER A 116 13.09 14.59 -15.49
CA SER A 116 13.85 14.89 -16.70
C SER A 116 13.47 16.32 -17.10
N ALA A 117 14.39 17.24 -16.86
CA ALA A 117 14.41 18.56 -17.47
C ALA A 117 14.66 18.42 -18.98
#